data_AF-A0A820J4G8-F1
#
_entry.id   AF-A0A820J4G8-F1
#
_cell.length_a   1.000
_cell.length_b   1.000
_cell.length_c   1.000
_cell.angle_alpha   90.00
_cell.angle_beta   90.00
_cell.angle_gamma   90.00
#
_symmetry.space_group_name_H-M   'P 1'
#
loop_
_entity.id
_entity.type
_entity.pdbx_description
1 polymer ?
#
loop_
_entity_poly.entity_id
_entity_poly.type
_entity_poly.pdbx_seq_one_letter_code
_entity_poly.pdbx_strand_id
1 'polypeptide(L)'
;VIVFHSCDDYWDYTALLCLLPCYIYSESTVALYDFVMHTMMPLSIVTVANVALVIRVLWQKRNQHGDWQRKWKLAAHLILVAIFFMITWYPLAINSIIYMYTSSSVSTDLQVKYFFFLPSLLEMTLPIVSVFFLPDFKKVVFRFRQNTIIPQIVNH
;
A
#
# COMPACT_ATOMS: atom_id res chain seq x y z
N VAL A 1 2.43 4.51 18.39
CA VAL A 1 3.42 5.53 18.84
C VAL A 1 3.86 5.19 20.26
N ILE A 2 5.08 4.69 20.42
CA ILE A 2 5.72 4.46 21.72
C ILE A 2 6.46 5.75 22.06
N VAL A 3 6.00 6.48 23.07
CA VAL A 3 6.46 7.85 23.36
C VAL A 3 7.62 7.89 24.37
N PHE A 4 7.84 6.82 25.13
CA PHE A 4 8.79 6.81 26.25
C PHE A 4 9.60 5.51 26.30
N HIS A 5 10.41 5.25 25.27
CA HIS A 5 11.46 4.23 25.38
C HIS A 5 12.80 4.91 25.62
N SER A 6 13.50 4.53 26.69
CA SER A 6 14.87 4.97 26.96
C SER A 6 15.79 4.31 25.95
N CYS A 7 16.11 5.03 24.87
CA CYS A 7 17.16 4.59 23.97
C CYS A 7 18.48 5.16 24.45
N ASP A 8 19.41 4.27 24.78
CA ASP A 8 20.81 4.68 24.89
C ASP A 8 21.28 5.18 23.52
N ASP A 9 22.07 6.25 23.49
CA ASP A 9 22.58 6.90 22.28
C ASP A 9 23.55 5.97 21.50
N TYR A 10 23.01 4.94 20.85
CA TYR A 10 23.78 4.06 19.97
C TYR A 10 23.67 4.57 18.53
N TRP A 11 24.68 5.34 18.11
CA TRP A 11 24.77 5.90 16.76
C TRP A 11 25.60 4.98 15.87
N ASP A 12 24.94 4.30 14.93
CA ASP A 12 25.63 3.51 13.91
C ASP A 12 25.75 4.32 12.60
N TYR A 13 26.93 4.90 12.37
CA TYR A 13 27.25 5.64 11.14
C TYR A 13 27.38 4.74 9.90
N THR A 14 27.39 3.42 10.07
CA THR A 14 27.44 2.46 8.95
C THR A 14 26.07 2.01 8.49
N ALA A 15 25.00 2.32 9.24
CA ALA A 15 23.65 2.00 8.86
C ALA A 15 23.22 2.81 7.62
N LEU A 16 22.70 2.11 6.61
CA LEU A 16 22.21 2.73 5.38
C LEU A 16 20.96 3.59 5.61
N LEU A 17 20.26 3.39 6.74
CA LEU A 17 18.96 3.99 7.06
C LEU A 17 18.90 4.36 8.55
N CYS A 18 18.90 5.66 8.87
CA CYS A 18 18.68 6.17 10.23
C CYS A 18 17.18 6.32 10.60
N LEU A 19 16.30 5.59 9.93
CA LEU A 19 14.83 5.74 10.07
C LEU A 19 14.20 4.69 10.99
N LEU A 20 14.95 3.68 11.38
CA LEU A 20 14.46 2.60 12.24
C LEU A 20 14.45 3.08 13.70
N PRO A 21 13.34 2.88 14.43
CA PRO A 21 13.30 3.25 15.83
C PRO A 21 14.26 2.39 16.67
N CYS A 22 14.96 3.05 17.58
CA CYS A 22 16.01 2.47 18.43
C CYS A 22 15.55 1.29 19.30
N TYR A 23 14.27 1.22 19.68
CA TYR A 23 13.73 0.07 20.45
C TYR A 23 13.80 -1.25 19.69
N ILE A 24 13.99 -1.24 18.37
CA ILE A 24 14.12 -2.46 17.56
C ILE A 24 15.35 -3.28 17.98
N TYR A 25 16.41 -2.62 18.45
CA TYR A 25 17.66 -3.28 18.82
C TYR A 25 17.73 -3.63 20.31
N SER A 26 17.07 -2.84 21.18
CA SER A 26 17.12 -3.03 22.63
C SER A 26 16.04 -3.98 23.15
N GLU A 27 14.82 -3.93 22.60
CA GLU A 27 13.70 -4.74 23.09
C GLU A 27 12.89 -5.38 21.95
N SER A 28 13.17 -6.66 21.68
CA SER A 28 12.50 -7.45 20.66
C SER A 28 10.98 -7.58 20.88
N THR A 29 10.52 -7.57 22.13
CA THR A 29 9.09 -7.60 22.49
C THR A 29 8.35 -6.33 22.06
N VAL A 30 8.95 -5.16 22.26
CA VAL A 30 8.36 -3.88 21.87
C VAL A 30 8.34 -3.76 20.34
N ALA A 31 9.40 -4.20 19.68
CA ALA A 31 9.48 -4.25 18.23
C ALA A 31 8.43 -5.20 17.62
N LEU A 32 8.23 -6.38 18.21
CA LEU A 32 7.21 -7.32 17.76
C LEU A 32 5.80 -6.74 17.94
N TYR A 33 5.52 -6.12 19.10
CA TYR A 33 4.24 -5.48 19.36
C TYR A 33 3.93 -4.39 18.32
N ASP A 34 4.90 -3.51 18.08
CA ASP A 34 4.75 -2.42 17.12
C ASP A 34 4.50 -2.94 15.71
N PHE A 35 5.28 -3.93 15.27
CA PHE A 35 5.11 -4.59 13.98
C PHE A 35 3.75 -5.27 13.85
N VAL A 36 3.28 -5.98 14.88
CA VAL A 36 1.98 -6.64 14.85
C VAL A 36 0.84 -5.63 14.77
N MET A 37 0.88 -4.59 15.61
CA MET A 37 -0.21 -3.61 15.71
C MET A 37 -0.26 -2.65 14.53
N HIS A 38 0.88 -2.20 14.01
CA HIS A 38 0.91 -1.22 12.93
C HIS A 38 1.00 -1.84 11.54
N THR A 39 1.51 -3.07 11.42
CA THR A 39 1.66 -3.74 10.10
C THR A 39 0.69 -4.90 9.95
N MET A 40 0.73 -5.89 10.84
CA MET A 40 -0.05 -7.12 10.66
C MET A 40 -1.56 -6.92 10.85
N MET A 41 -1.96 -6.17 11.86
CA MET A 41 -3.37 -5.95 12.16
C MET A 41 -4.07 -5.21 11.00
N PRO A 42 -3.57 -4.06 10.49
CA PRO A 42 -4.16 -3.41 9.32
C PRO A 42 -4.15 -4.30 8.08
N LEU A 43 -3.05 -5.01 7.82
CA LEU A 43 -2.94 -5.95 6.70
C LEU A 43 -4.04 -7.02 6.77
N SER A 44 -4.26 -7.61 7.94
CA SER A 44 -5.31 -8.62 8.13
C SER A 44 -6.73 -8.05 7.92
N ILE A 45 -7.01 -6.86 8.43
CA ILE A 45 -8.31 -6.19 8.27
C ILE A 45 -8.57 -5.89 6.80
N VAL A 46 -7.57 -5.36 6.08
CA VAL A 46 -7.65 -5.07 4.65
C VAL A 46 -7.89 -6.36 3.86
N THR A 47 -7.18 -7.44 4.17
CA THR A 47 -7.39 -8.74 3.51
C THR A 47 -8.83 -9.25 3.71
N VAL A 48 -9.34 -9.25 4.95
CA VAL A 48 -10.70 -9.70 5.25
C VAL A 48 -11.75 -8.81 4.56
N ALA A 49 -11.58 -7.49 4.62
CA ALA A 49 -12.48 -6.54 3.98
C ALA A 49 -12.53 -6.75 2.45
N ASN A 50 -11.38 -7.00 1.83
CA ASN A 50 -11.32 -7.27 0.40
C ASN A 50 -11.98 -8.60 0.01
N VAL A 51 -11.75 -9.67 0.77
CA VAL A 51 -12.43 -10.96 0.55
C VAL A 51 -13.95 -10.78 0.68
N ALA A 52 -14.42 -10.08 1.73
CA ALA A 52 -15.83 -9.78 1.90
C ALA A 52 -16.41 -8.95 0.74
N LEU A 53 -15.64 -7.99 0.21
CA LEU A 53 -16.04 -7.18 -0.94
C LEU A 53 -16.17 -8.05 -2.21
N VAL A 54 -15.21 -8.94 -2.46
CA VAL A 54 -15.29 -9.88 -3.59
C VAL A 54 -16.53 -10.76 -3.49
N ILE A 55 -16.78 -11.35 -2.32
CA ILE A 55 -17.96 -12.21 -2.09
C ILE A 55 -19.25 -11.41 -2.34
N ARG A 56 -19.37 -10.20 -1.75
CA ARG A 56 -20.55 -9.34 -1.93
C ARG A 56 -20.79 -9.00 -3.39
N VAL A 57 -19.73 -8.65 -4.11
CA VAL A 57 -19.81 -8.33 -5.52
C VAL A 57 -20.28 -9.56 -6.31
N LEU A 58 -19.66 -10.72 -6.13
CA LEU A 58 -20.08 -11.97 -6.79
C LEU A 58 -21.55 -12.33 -6.51
N TRP A 59 -22.05 -12.12 -5.29
CA TRP A 59 -23.47 -12.30 -4.97
C TRP A 59 -24.37 -11.27 -5.65
N GLN A 60 -23.96 -10.00 -5.67
CA GLN A 60 -24.76 -8.91 -6.24
C GLN A 60 -24.88 -9.02 -7.78
N LYS A 61 -23.94 -9.72 -8.45
CA LYS A 61 -24.03 -10.09 -9.87
C LYS A 61 -25.33 -10.81 -10.21
N ARG A 62 -25.83 -11.63 -9.28
CA ARG A 62 -27.01 -12.46 -9.50
C ARG A 62 -28.32 -11.66 -9.45
N ASN A 63 -28.33 -10.47 -8.84
CA ASN A 63 -29.55 -9.73 -8.53
C ASN A 63 -29.73 -8.37 -9.23
N GLN A 64 -28.73 -7.83 -9.94
CA GLN A 64 -28.86 -6.52 -10.61
C GLN A 64 -28.33 -6.55 -12.05
N HIS A 65 -29.23 -6.42 -13.03
CA HIS A 65 -28.89 -6.48 -14.47
C HIS A 65 -28.45 -5.14 -15.10
N GLY A 66 -28.73 -3.99 -14.48
CA GLY A 66 -28.51 -2.66 -15.09
C GLY A 66 -27.16 -1.98 -14.75
N ASP A 67 -26.86 -1.80 -13.46
CA ASP A 67 -25.68 -1.04 -13.01
C ASP A 67 -24.43 -1.90 -12.72
N TRP A 68 -24.53 -3.20 -12.95
CA TRP A 68 -23.51 -4.17 -12.59
C TRP A 68 -22.15 -3.85 -13.20
N GLN A 69 -22.09 -3.48 -14.48
CA GLN A 69 -20.83 -3.19 -15.17
C GLN A 69 -20.09 -1.98 -14.57
N ARG A 70 -20.82 -0.97 -14.08
CA ARG A 70 -20.21 0.21 -13.46
C ARG A 70 -19.69 -0.12 -12.06
N LYS A 71 -20.47 -0.85 -11.26
CA LYS A 71 -20.08 -1.31 -9.92
C LYS A 71 -18.91 -2.30 -9.96
N TRP A 72 -18.89 -3.20 -10.95
CA TRP A 72 -17.82 -4.16 -11.16
C TRP A 72 -16.49 -3.48 -11.49
N LYS A 73 -16.46 -2.41 -12.29
CA LYS A 73 -15.22 -1.69 -12.61
C LYS A 73 -14.57 -1.07 -11.36
N LEU A 74 -15.37 -0.49 -10.47
CA LEU A 74 -14.88 0.05 -9.20
C LEU A 74 -14.43 -1.07 -8.25
N ALA A 75 -15.20 -2.16 -8.14
CA ALA A 75 -14.82 -3.31 -7.34
C ALA A 75 -13.51 -3.96 -7.84
N ALA A 76 -13.37 -4.14 -9.16
CA ALA A 76 -12.16 -4.69 -9.77
C ALA A 76 -10.93 -3.82 -9.50
N HIS A 77 -11.10 -2.49 -9.47
CA HIS A 77 -10.02 -1.58 -9.07
C HIS A 77 -9.59 -1.78 -7.62
N LEU A 78 -10.55 -1.81 -6.69
CA LEU A 78 -10.28 -2.07 -5.27
C LEU A 78 -9.58 -3.42 -5.07
N ILE A 79 -10.04 -4.46 -5.77
CA ILE A 79 -9.44 -5.80 -5.74
C ILE A 79 -8.01 -5.76 -6.28
N LEU A 80 -7.77 -5.05 -7.40
CA LEU A 80 -6.44 -4.94 -7.99
C LEU A 80 -5.48 -4.22 -7.04
N VAL A 81 -5.89 -3.09 -6.45
CA VAL A 81 -5.11 -2.36 -5.46
C VAL A 81 -4.81 -3.23 -4.24
N ALA A 82 -5.81 -4.00 -3.78
CA ALA A 82 -5.64 -4.92 -2.66
C ALA A 82 -4.66 -6.05 -2.96
N ILE A 83 -4.76 -6.67 -4.13
CA ILE A 83 -3.81 -7.72 -4.56
C ILE A 83 -2.41 -7.14 -4.63
N PHE A 84 -2.24 -5.95 -5.21
CA PHE A 84 -0.95 -5.29 -5.29
C PHE A 84 -0.40 -4.99 -3.89
N PHE A 85 -1.23 -4.44 -3.00
CA PHE A 85 -0.89 -4.24 -1.59
C PHE A 85 -0.44 -5.54 -0.91
N MET A 86 -1.17 -6.64 -1.10
CA MET A 86 -0.79 -7.94 -0.54
C MET A 86 0.54 -8.44 -1.10
N ILE A 87 0.75 -8.41 -2.42
CA ILE A 87 2.00 -8.86 -3.06
C ILE A 87 3.19 -8.06 -2.55
N THR A 88 3.00 -6.78 -2.26
CA THR A 88 4.05 -5.89 -1.79
C THR A 88 4.36 -6.09 -0.30
N TRP A 89 3.32 -6.19 0.54
CA TRP A 89 3.48 -6.22 2.00
C TRP A 89 3.73 -7.61 2.58
N TYR A 90 3.13 -8.68 2.02
CA TYR A 90 3.32 -10.04 2.56
C TYR A 90 4.77 -10.55 2.50
N PRO A 91 5.53 -10.36 1.41
CA PRO A 91 6.93 -10.81 1.37
C PRO A 91 7.80 -10.12 2.41
N LEU A 92 7.59 -8.80 2.61
CA LEU A 92 8.27 -8.04 3.66
C LEU A 92 7.92 -8.59 5.05
N ALA A 93 6.63 -8.83 5.28
CA ALA A 93 6.11 -9.39 6.53
C ALA A 93 6.70 -10.78 6.84
N ILE A 94 6.68 -11.69 5.86
CA ILE A 94 7.22 -13.05 5.98
C ILE A 94 8.72 -13.00 6.23
N ASN A 95 9.47 -12.21 5.46
CA ASN A 95 10.92 -12.11 5.63
C ASN A 95 11.30 -11.49 6.98
N SER A 96 10.51 -10.54 7.49
CA SER A 96 10.70 -9.97 8.83
C SER A 96 10.56 -11.04 9.93
N ILE A 97 9.57 -11.92 9.80
CA ILE A 97 9.39 -13.05 10.72
C ILE A 97 10.57 -14.02 10.63
N ILE A 98 10.99 -14.40 9.41
CA ILE A 98 12.14 -15.28 9.20
C ILE A 98 13.41 -14.67 9.82
N TYR A 99 13.62 -13.37 9.64
CA TYR A 99 14.76 -12.66 10.21
C TYR A 99 14.76 -12.74 11.75
N MET A 100 13.61 -12.55 12.40
CA MET A 100 13.49 -12.65 13.85
C MET A 100 13.87 -14.03 14.40
N TYR A 101 13.60 -15.11 13.66
CA TYR A 101 13.90 -16.48 14.11
C TYR A 101 15.29 -16.99 13.71
N THR A 102 15.81 -16.56 12.55
CA THR A 102 17.00 -17.18 11.95
C THR A 102 18.24 -16.29 12.06
N SER A 103 18.07 -14.99 12.32
CA SER A 103 19.14 -13.97 12.37
C SER A 103 20.14 -14.10 11.20
N SER A 104 19.66 -14.52 10.03
CA SER A 104 20.52 -14.83 8.89
C SER A 104 20.89 -13.56 8.14
N SER A 105 22.18 -13.41 7.81
CA SER A 105 22.68 -12.26 7.05
C SER A 105 22.04 -12.13 5.65
N VAL A 106 21.65 -13.27 5.06
CA VAL A 106 20.98 -13.32 3.76
C VAL A 106 19.58 -12.70 3.82
N SER A 107 18.83 -12.93 4.90
CA SER A 107 17.49 -12.36 5.08
C SER A 107 17.52 -10.84 5.18
N THR A 108 18.52 -10.28 5.88
CA THR A 108 18.73 -8.82 5.99
C THR A 108 19.04 -8.19 4.65
N ASP A 109 19.92 -8.81 3.86
CA ASP A 109 20.32 -8.28 2.55
C ASP A 109 19.13 -8.21 1.59
N LEU A 110 18.30 -9.25 1.57
CA LEU A 110 17.07 -9.28 0.77
C LEU A 110 16.04 -8.27 1.27
N GLN A 111 15.91 -8.11 2.59
CA GLN A 111 14.97 -7.18 3.21
C GLN A 111 15.27 -5.74 2.83
N VAL A 112 16.52 -5.33 3.03
CA VAL A 112 16.95 -3.94 2.84
C VAL A 112 17.01 -3.59 1.35
N LYS A 113 17.52 -4.48 0.49
CA LYS A 113 17.69 -4.17 -0.94
C LYS A 113 16.39 -4.22 -1.74
N TYR A 114 15.50 -5.16 -1.43
CA TYR A 114 14.33 -5.42 -2.29
C TYR A 114 13.01 -5.15 -1.57
N PHE A 115 12.80 -5.76 -0.41
CA PHE A 115 11.47 -5.73 0.22
C PHE A 115 11.11 -4.37 0.83
N PHE A 116 12.10 -3.57 1.25
CA PHE A 116 11.83 -2.24 1.79
C PHE A 116 11.39 -1.23 0.73
N PHE A 117 11.83 -1.39 -0.52
CA PHE A 117 11.50 -0.47 -1.61
C PHE A 117 10.11 -0.71 -2.22
N LEU A 118 9.64 -1.96 -2.15
CA LEU A 118 8.38 -2.38 -2.75
C LEU A 118 7.15 -1.60 -2.19
N PRO A 119 6.96 -1.46 -0.87
CA PRO A 119 5.89 -0.63 -0.29
C PRO A 119 5.93 0.82 -0.75
N SER A 120 7.12 1.41 -0.83
CA SER A 120 7.30 2.80 -1.27
C SER A 120 6.86 2.99 -2.72
N LEU A 121 7.15 2.03 -3.60
CA LEU A 121 6.65 2.06 -4.98
C LEU A 121 5.12 1.95 -5.05
N LEU A 122 4.52 1.14 -4.18
CA LEU A 122 3.07 1.02 -4.10
C LEU A 122 2.43 2.37 -3.70
N GLU A 123 2.97 3.04 -2.69
CA GLU A 123 2.49 4.36 -2.26
C GLU A 123 2.59 5.41 -3.36
N MET A 124 3.66 5.36 -4.17
CA MET A 124 3.81 6.26 -5.33
C MET A 124 2.86 5.93 -6.48
N THR A 125 2.53 4.65 -6.69
CA THR A 125 1.68 4.22 -7.81
C THR A 125 0.19 4.29 -7.52
N LEU A 126 -0.21 4.19 -6.25
CA LEU A 126 -1.60 4.33 -5.77
C LEU A 126 -2.32 5.58 -6.31
N PRO A 127 -1.80 6.81 -6.15
CA PRO A 127 -2.47 8.00 -6.66
C PRO A 127 -2.61 7.97 -8.19
N ILE A 128 -1.58 7.50 -8.91
CA ILE A 128 -1.61 7.36 -10.37
C ILE A 128 -2.73 6.41 -10.78
N VAL A 129 -2.76 5.22 -10.17
CA VAL A 129 -3.76 4.18 -10.44
C VAL A 129 -5.17 4.66 -10.10
N SER A 130 -5.36 5.39 -9.00
CA SER A 130 -6.66 5.96 -8.62
C SER A 130 -7.20 6.96 -9.66
N VAL A 131 -6.33 7.84 -10.18
CA VAL A 131 -6.68 8.84 -11.21
C VAL A 131 -7.09 8.17 -12.52
N PHE A 132 -6.39 7.11 -12.93
CA PHE A 132 -6.74 6.35 -14.14
C PHE A 132 -8.12 5.69 -14.09
N PHE A 133 -8.59 5.31 -12.91
CA PHE A 133 -9.86 4.59 -12.72
C PHE A 133 -11.05 5.49 -12.40
N LEU A 134 -10.85 6.78 -12.09
CA LEU A 134 -11.93 7.74 -11.92
C LEU A 134 -12.63 8.01 -13.27
N PRO A 135 -13.88 7.55 -13.48
CA PRO A 135 -14.56 7.67 -14.76
C PRO A 135 -14.84 9.14 -15.13
N ASP A 136 -14.91 10.02 -14.14
CA ASP A 136 -15.15 11.45 -14.34
C ASP A 136 -13.86 12.24 -14.60
N PHE A 137 -12.69 11.70 -14.25
CA PHE A 137 -11.42 12.37 -14.54
C PHE A 137 -11.16 12.46 -16.05
N LYS A 138 -11.54 11.43 -16.81
CA LYS A 138 -11.50 11.46 -18.28
C LYS A 138 -12.35 12.58 -18.86
N LYS A 139 -13.51 12.87 -18.26
CA LYS A 139 -14.38 13.97 -18.69
C LYS A 139 -13.75 15.32 -18.36
N VAL A 140 -13.10 15.46 -17.20
CA VAL A 140 -12.41 16.68 -16.79
C VAL A 140 -11.21 16.96 -17.71
N VAL A 141 -10.35 15.97 -17.96
CA VAL A 141 -9.21 16.09 -18.88
C VAL A 141 -9.67 16.43 -20.30
N PHE A 142 -10.75 15.80 -20.79
CA PHE A 142 -11.31 16.12 -22.09
C PHE A 142 -11.85 17.56 -22.15
N ARG A 143 -12.51 18.04 -21.07
CA ARG A 143 -12.98 19.42 -20.95
C ARG A 143 -11.83 20.43 -20.93
N PHE A 144 -10.76 20.14 -20.20
CA PHE A 144 -9.54 20.96 -20.21
C PHE A 144 -8.94 21.01 -21.62
N ARG A 145 -8.82 19.87 -22.30
CA ARG A 145 -8.28 19.81 -23.66
C ARG A 145 -9.14 20.57 -24.68
N GLN A 146 -10.47 20.57 -24.54
CA GLN A 146 -11.35 21.39 -25.39
C GLN A 146 -11.21 22.89 -25.12
N ASN A 147 -11.10 23.30 -23.86
CA ASN A 147 -10.96 24.71 -23.49
C ASN A 147 -9.60 25.32 -23.87
N THR A 148 -8.55 24.50 -24.03
CA THR A 148 -7.24 24.99 -24.50
C THR A 148 -7.16 25.12 -26.03
N ILE A 149 -8.01 24.41 -26.80
CA ILE A 149 -7.99 24.44 -28.27
C ILE A 149 -8.95 25.51 -28.86
N ILE A 150 -9.98 25.92 -28.11
CA ILE A 150 -11.02 26.87 -28.59
C ILE A 150 -10.81 28.36 -28.23
N PRO A 151 -9.79 28.86 -27.49
CA PRO A 151 -9.78 30.27 -27.12
C PRO A 151 -9.29 31.24 -28.22
N GLN A 152 -9.08 30.81 -29.47
CA GLN A 152 -8.46 31.65 -30.52
C GLN A 152 -9.31 31.95 -31.77
N ILE A 153 -10.57 31.54 -31.86
CA ILE A 153 -11.38 31.77 -33.10
C ILE A 153 -12.44 32.88 -32.92
N VAL A 154 -12.61 33.45 -31.72
CA VAL A 154 -13.57 34.55 -31.49
C VAL A 154 -12.79 35.82 -31.16
N ASN A 155 -12.19 36.43 -32.17
CA ASN A 155 -11.88 37.87 -32.28
C ASN A 155 -11.03 38.10 -33.54
N HIS A 156 -11.67 38.13 -34.70
CA HIS A 156 -11.24 38.96 -35.84
C HIS A 156 -12.40 39.15 -36.82
#